data_AF-A0A960IGB9-F1
#
_entry.id   AF-A0A960IGB9-F1
#
_cell.length_a   1.000
_cell.length_b   1.000
_cell.length_c   1.000
_cell.angle_alpha   90.00
_cell.angle_beta   90.00
_cell.angle_gamma   90.00
#
_symmetry.space_group_name_H-M   'P 1'
#
loop_
_entity.id
_entity.type
_entity.pdbx_description
1 polymer ?
#
loop_
_entity_poly.entity_id
_entity_poly.type
_entity_poly.pdbx_seq_one_letter_code
_entity_poly.pdbx_strand_id
1 'polypeptide(L)'
;VFGVGDDDQTIYGYSGASPRWLLTFDRFVPGADELALEVNYRCPAPVVTAASNLLTHNAERVPKQIHPGPAAVDDAEALTVVTVPDPTTATVARVHELLAAGAAPGDIAVLTRVNTLLAPVLVALRRDGVGVASRESGRFLERTGVAAALAWLRLALDPERLRDRDVQQAARRPGRSLSPRVIEWMAEQRTPAGIERLAGRLSDQRDTDKVLGFLTDLRRIAARAADGDADTATLVEIVRSELGLERSMQTLDAAHRGRNTAAHADDLRALVALGRLHPDPGSFEPFLRSMLEGPADPDGVTLATIHTVKGLEWPHVIVHDASQGLFPHRLSTDIEEERRVFHVAITRPRQRCTIVADVAAPSMFLDELAAPAATPPEPATLVDAPAADAAARRADVEATIGLEVRWGGYDCTVAGADPEGVTLAAGRSSFAVPYGSVVTVDGRRRTLARSTGSARTARRAAAEAALGDADEDVVTALKAWRLERARGDGVPAYVVMNDRTLAEVATTLPRTLDDLLGVSGIGPSKLERYGDEVLAVVDGVRPA
;
A
#
# COMPACT_ATOMS: atom_id res chain seq x y z
N VAL A 1 25.77 -18.31 -26.30
CA VAL A 1 25.05 -17.99 -25.05
C VAL A 1 23.67 -18.60 -25.18
N PHE A 2 23.17 -19.28 -24.16
CA PHE A 2 21.81 -19.85 -24.15
C PHE A 2 21.04 -19.20 -23.00
N GLY A 3 19.97 -18.46 -23.32
CA GLY A 3 19.13 -17.76 -22.36
C GLY A 3 17.73 -18.35 -22.34
N VAL A 4 17.16 -18.51 -21.15
CA VAL A 4 15.76 -18.92 -20.95
C VAL A 4 15.10 -17.88 -20.07
N GLY A 5 13.93 -17.40 -20.50
CA GLY A 5 13.19 -16.37 -19.78
C GLY A 5 11.75 -16.30 -20.24
N ASP A 6 10.92 -15.69 -19.40
CA ASP A 6 9.53 -15.38 -19.71
C ASP A 6 9.27 -13.94 -19.31
N ASP A 7 9.08 -13.09 -20.32
CA ASP A 7 8.81 -11.66 -20.16
C ASP A 7 7.50 -11.40 -19.42
N ASP A 8 6.50 -12.27 -19.58
CA ASP A 8 5.20 -12.21 -18.88
C ASP A 8 5.31 -12.51 -17.39
N GLN A 9 6.44 -13.07 -16.94
CA GLN A 9 6.72 -13.32 -15.53
C GLN A 9 7.76 -12.33 -14.96
N THR A 10 8.02 -11.22 -15.65
CA THR A 10 8.91 -10.16 -15.14
C THR A 10 8.18 -9.29 -14.10
N ILE A 11 8.33 -9.65 -12.83
CA ILE A 11 7.61 -9.05 -11.68
C ILE A 11 8.54 -8.43 -10.63
N TYR A 12 9.78 -8.13 -11.02
CA TYR A 12 10.83 -7.58 -10.14
C TYR A 12 11.31 -6.22 -10.66
N GLY A 13 10.41 -5.42 -11.26
CA GLY A 13 10.73 -4.13 -11.87
C GLY A 13 11.26 -3.13 -10.85
N TYR A 14 10.76 -3.17 -9.62
CA TYR A 14 11.29 -2.41 -8.48
C TYR A 14 12.75 -2.71 -8.14
N SER A 15 13.30 -3.84 -8.60
CA SER A 15 14.72 -4.23 -8.46
C SER A 15 15.50 -4.11 -9.78
N GLY A 16 14.91 -3.49 -10.81
CA GLY A 16 15.54 -3.24 -12.11
C GLY A 16 15.31 -4.32 -13.18
N ALA A 17 14.44 -5.31 -12.92
CA ALA A 17 14.07 -6.27 -13.96
C ALA A 17 13.18 -5.60 -15.02
N SER A 18 13.34 -5.96 -16.29
CA SER A 18 12.52 -5.43 -17.38
C SER A 18 12.29 -6.47 -18.47
N PRO A 19 11.07 -6.61 -19.00
CA PRO A 19 10.79 -7.50 -20.14
C PRO A 19 11.58 -7.08 -21.38
N ARG A 20 12.00 -5.81 -21.47
CA ARG A 20 12.78 -5.26 -22.59
C ARG A 20 14.10 -5.99 -22.84
N TRP A 21 14.70 -6.57 -21.81
CA TRP A 21 15.94 -7.35 -21.95
C TRP A 21 15.74 -8.60 -22.82
N LEU A 22 14.55 -9.19 -22.79
CA LEU A 22 14.20 -10.32 -23.65
C LEU A 22 13.78 -9.85 -25.04
N LEU A 23 13.02 -8.74 -25.13
CA LEU A 23 12.60 -8.14 -26.40
C LEU A 23 13.74 -7.65 -27.30
N THR A 24 14.91 -7.36 -26.73
CA THR A 24 16.09 -6.83 -27.43
C THR A 24 17.30 -7.74 -27.30
N PHE A 25 17.06 -9.03 -27.02
CA PHE A 25 18.12 -9.99 -26.74
C PHE A 25 19.11 -10.13 -27.92
N ASP A 26 18.58 -10.07 -29.14
CA ASP A 26 19.32 -10.08 -30.41
C ASP A 26 20.38 -8.96 -30.51
N ARG A 27 20.13 -7.79 -29.91
CA ARG A 27 21.09 -6.67 -29.87
C ARG A 27 22.30 -6.98 -29.00
N PHE A 28 22.12 -7.75 -27.93
CA PHE A 28 23.20 -8.13 -27.02
C PHE A 28 23.93 -9.39 -27.49
N VAL A 29 23.23 -10.27 -28.21
CA VAL A 29 23.79 -11.50 -28.78
C VAL A 29 23.43 -11.57 -30.27
N PRO A 30 24.16 -10.87 -31.14
CA PRO A 30 23.88 -10.85 -32.57
C PRO A 30 23.90 -12.26 -33.18
N GLY A 31 22.86 -12.59 -33.94
CA GLY A 31 22.69 -13.91 -34.55
C GLY A 31 22.11 -14.97 -33.60
N ALA A 32 21.47 -14.56 -32.49
CA ALA A 32 20.69 -15.47 -31.66
C ALA A 32 19.42 -15.95 -32.40
N ASP A 33 19.14 -17.24 -32.30
CA ASP A 33 17.86 -17.83 -32.72
C ASP A 33 16.86 -17.82 -31.55
N GLU A 34 15.59 -17.55 -31.86
CA GLU A 34 14.50 -17.57 -30.88
C GLU A 34 13.64 -18.83 -31.03
N LEU A 35 13.34 -19.48 -29.91
CA LEU A 35 12.45 -20.64 -29.84
C LEU A 35 11.38 -20.39 -28.78
N ALA A 36 10.16 -20.10 -29.22
CA ALA A 36 9.01 -19.94 -28.33
C ALA A 36 8.46 -21.31 -27.90
N LEU A 37 8.33 -21.52 -26.58
CA LEU A 37 7.61 -22.67 -26.03
C LEU A 37 6.16 -22.27 -25.76
N GLU A 38 5.26 -22.74 -26.62
CA GLU A 38 3.88 -22.25 -26.70
C GLU A 38 2.84 -23.14 -25.99
N VAL A 39 3.27 -24.26 -25.40
CA VAL A 39 2.35 -25.22 -24.76
C VAL A 39 2.48 -25.18 -23.24
N ASN A 40 1.38 -24.86 -22.55
CA ASN A 40 1.28 -24.91 -21.10
C ASN A 40 0.81 -26.29 -20.63
N TYR A 41 1.69 -27.05 -20.00
CA TYR A 41 1.40 -28.38 -19.45
C TYR A 41 0.95 -28.38 -17.98
N ARG A 42 0.92 -27.21 -17.33
CA ARG A 42 0.59 -27.08 -15.91
C ARG A 42 -0.89 -26.84 -15.69
N CYS A 43 -1.42 -25.80 -16.34
CA CYS A 43 -2.70 -25.20 -15.96
C CYS A 43 -3.88 -25.80 -16.74
N PRO A 44 -5.07 -25.80 -16.15
CA PRO A 44 -6.33 -26.07 -16.86
C PRO A 44 -6.56 -25.10 -18.02
N ALA A 45 -7.33 -25.52 -19.03
CA ALA A 45 -7.58 -24.71 -20.23
C ALA A 45 -8.22 -23.35 -19.94
N PRO A 46 -9.23 -23.22 -19.05
CA PRO A 46 -9.78 -21.90 -18.70
C PRO A 46 -8.78 -20.95 -18.06
N VAL A 47 -7.83 -21.48 -17.28
CA VAL A 47 -6.75 -20.68 -16.67
C VAL A 47 -5.79 -20.18 -17.75
N VAL A 48 -5.41 -21.04 -18.71
CA VAL A 48 -4.54 -20.65 -19.82
C VAL A 48 -5.19 -19.57 -20.68
N THR A 49 -6.48 -19.75 -21.04
CA THR A 49 -7.23 -18.75 -21.82
C THR A 49 -7.32 -17.42 -21.09
N ALA A 50 -7.71 -17.42 -19.81
CA ALA A 50 -7.83 -16.21 -19.02
C ALA A 50 -6.47 -15.48 -18.87
N ALA A 51 -5.39 -16.22 -18.63
CA ALA A 51 -4.04 -15.66 -18.56
C ALA A 51 -3.60 -15.05 -19.89
N SER A 52 -3.92 -15.70 -21.02
CA SER A 52 -3.63 -15.16 -22.35
C SER A 52 -4.43 -13.88 -22.63
N ASN A 53 -5.71 -13.84 -22.28
CA ASN A 53 -6.56 -12.64 -22.40
C ASN A 53 -5.98 -11.47 -21.62
N LEU A 54 -5.63 -11.68 -20.35
CA LEU A 54 -5.03 -10.68 -19.48
C LEU A 54 -3.78 -10.05 -20.12
N LEU A 55 -2.88 -10.89 -20.61
CA LEU A 55 -1.60 -10.44 -21.18
C LEU A 55 -1.73 -9.70 -22.51
N THR A 56 -2.84 -9.87 -23.25
CA THR A 56 -3.08 -9.08 -24.48
C THR A 56 -3.25 -7.58 -24.23
N HIS A 57 -3.45 -7.17 -22.99
CA HIS A 57 -3.53 -5.76 -22.58
C HIS A 57 -2.15 -5.12 -22.34
N ASN A 58 -1.06 -5.89 -22.41
CA ASN A 58 0.31 -5.39 -22.28
C ASN A 58 0.93 -5.08 -23.65
N ALA A 59 1.64 -3.97 -23.76
CA ALA A 59 2.37 -3.55 -24.96
C ALA A 59 3.80 -4.09 -24.99
N GLU A 60 4.45 -4.19 -23.83
CA GLU A 60 5.86 -4.61 -23.72
C GLU A 60 5.94 -6.13 -23.50
N ARG A 61 5.79 -6.87 -24.60
CA ARG A 61 5.73 -8.34 -24.58
C ARG A 61 6.33 -8.97 -25.83
N VAL A 62 7.02 -10.10 -25.67
CA VAL A 62 7.45 -10.97 -26.77
C VAL A 62 6.21 -11.57 -27.44
N PRO A 63 6.03 -11.42 -28.76
CA PRO A 63 4.92 -12.04 -29.47
C PRO A 63 4.98 -13.56 -29.37
N LYS A 64 4.05 -14.16 -28.63
CA LYS A 64 3.91 -15.61 -28.47
C LYS A 64 2.47 -15.98 -28.12
N GLN A 65 2.00 -17.13 -28.57
CA GLN A 65 0.69 -17.65 -28.18
C GLN A 65 0.88 -18.81 -27.20
N ILE A 66 0.15 -18.80 -26.09
CA ILE A 66 0.19 -19.90 -25.13
C ILE A 66 -1.11 -20.68 -25.24
N HIS A 67 -0.97 -21.98 -25.51
CA HIS A 67 -2.07 -22.92 -25.66
C HIS A 67 -2.06 -23.94 -24.51
N PRO A 68 -3.24 -24.41 -24.07
CA PRO A 68 -3.29 -25.50 -23.12
C PRO A 68 -2.72 -26.78 -23.74
N GLY A 69 -2.03 -27.57 -22.92
CA GLY A 69 -1.52 -28.88 -23.33
C GLY A 69 -2.65 -29.86 -23.63
N PRO A 70 -2.36 -30.95 -24.36
CA PRO A 70 -3.38 -31.93 -24.79
C PRO A 70 -4.06 -32.67 -23.63
N ALA A 71 -3.46 -32.68 -22.45
CA ALA A 71 -4.01 -33.28 -21.23
C ALA A 71 -4.59 -32.24 -20.25
N ALA A 72 -4.69 -30.97 -20.65
CA ALA A 72 -5.24 -29.93 -19.79
C ALA A 72 -6.71 -30.21 -19.49
N VAL A 73 -7.09 -30.04 -18.23
CA VAL A 73 -8.50 -30.10 -17.81
C VAL A 73 -9.25 -28.95 -18.46
N ASP A 74 -10.31 -29.25 -19.20
CA ASP A 74 -11.21 -28.28 -19.84
C ASP A 74 -12.57 -28.28 -19.14
N ASP A 75 -12.54 -27.89 -17.87
CA ASP A 75 -13.70 -27.74 -16.99
C ASP A 75 -13.82 -26.27 -16.61
N ALA A 76 -14.95 -25.64 -16.91
CA ALA A 76 -15.19 -24.23 -16.59
C ALA A 76 -15.04 -23.93 -15.09
N GLU A 77 -15.30 -24.89 -14.20
CA GLU A 77 -15.11 -24.73 -12.75
C GLU A 77 -13.63 -24.70 -12.33
N ALA A 78 -12.69 -25.06 -13.23
CA ALA A 78 -11.26 -25.00 -12.98
C ALA A 78 -10.73 -23.55 -12.79
N LEU A 79 -11.48 -22.54 -13.24
CA LEU A 79 -11.26 -21.14 -12.91
C LEU A 79 -12.57 -20.51 -12.43
N THR A 80 -12.68 -20.20 -11.14
CA THR A 80 -13.85 -19.53 -10.55
C THR A 80 -13.48 -18.14 -10.07
N VAL A 81 -14.35 -17.15 -10.33
CA VAL A 81 -14.28 -15.81 -9.73
C VAL A 81 -15.43 -15.65 -8.75
N VAL A 82 -15.12 -15.23 -7.52
CA VAL A 82 -16.08 -15.03 -6.43
C VAL A 82 -15.97 -13.59 -5.94
N THR A 83 -17.03 -12.79 -6.13
CA THR A 83 -17.13 -11.42 -5.62
C THR A 83 -18.05 -11.37 -4.40
N VAL A 84 -17.51 -10.97 -3.26
CA VAL A 84 -18.22 -10.96 -1.97
C VAL A 84 -17.87 -9.74 -1.12
N PRO A 85 -18.71 -9.33 -0.16
CA PRO A 85 -18.37 -8.24 0.76
C PRO A 85 -17.21 -8.55 1.71
N ASP A 86 -16.97 -9.83 2.01
CA ASP A 86 -15.86 -10.26 2.88
C ASP A 86 -14.99 -11.31 2.19
N PRO A 87 -13.93 -10.86 1.48
CA PRO A 87 -12.97 -11.75 0.84
C PRO A 87 -12.29 -12.73 1.80
N THR A 88 -12.11 -12.38 3.08
CA THR A 88 -11.46 -13.26 4.07
C THR A 88 -12.33 -14.48 4.32
N THR A 89 -13.60 -14.25 4.66
CA THR A 89 -14.56 -15.33 4.93
C THR A 89 -14.72 -16.25 3.71
N ALA A 90 -14.85 -15.70 2.50
CA ALA A 90 -14.95 -16.53 1.29
C ALA A 90 -13.67 -17.33 0.98
N THR A 91 -12.49 -16.74 1.24
CA THR A 91 -11.22 -17.45 1.07
C THR A 91 -11.11 -18.64 2.02
N VAL A 92 -11.44 -18.42 3.30
CA VAL A 92 -11.43 -19.48 4.33
C VAL A 92 -12.46 -20.56 4.02
N ALA A 93 -13.67 -20.18 3.61
CA ALA A 93 -14.69 -21.12 3.17
C ALA A 93 -14.20 -21.99 2.00
N ARG A 94 -13.54 -21.39 1.00
CA ARG A 94 -12.97 -22.13 -0.13
C ARG A 94 -11.84 -23.09 0.29
N VAL A 95 -11.02 -22.72 1.27
CA VAL A 95 -10.04 -23.66 1.85
C VAL A 95 -10.75 -24.86 2.47
N HIS A 96 -11.77 -24.64 3.30
CA HIS A 96 -12.55 -25.71 3.93
C HIS A 96 -13.27 -26.60 2.89
N GLU A 97 -13.84 -26.01 1.84
CA GLU A 97 -14.46 -26.75 0.73
C GLU A 97 -13.46 -27.72 0.05
N LEU A 98 -12.22 -27.27 -0.19
CA LEU A 98 -11.18 -28.09 -0.80
C LEU A 98 -10.69 -29.21 0.15
N LEU A 99 -10.53 -28.91 1.44
CA LEU A 99 -10.17 -29.90 2.45
C LEU A 99 -11.28 -30.97 2.60
N ALA A 100 -12.54 -30.55 2.63
CA ALA A 100 -13.69 -31.46 2.67
C ALA A 100 -13.81 -32.33 1.42
N ALA A 101 -13.35 -31.82 0.26
CA ALA A 101 -13.24 -32.58 -0.98
C ALA A 101 -12.02 -33.52 -1.02
N GLY A 102 -11.18 -33.55 0.01
CA GLY A 102 -10.07 -34.49 0.17
C GLY A 102 -8.69 -33.96 -0.24
N ALA A 103 -8.53 -32.67 -0.51
CA ALA A 103 -7.21 -32.08 -0.73
C ALA A 103 -6.36 -32.12 0.55
N ALA A 104 -5.06 -32.42 0.44
CA ALA A 104 -4.15 -32.22 1.56
C ALA A 104 -3.94 -30.71 1.80
N PRO A 105 -3.71 -30.23 3.04
CA PRO A 105 -3.48 -28.80 3.29
C PRO A 105 -2.33 -28.22 2.44
N GLY A 106 -1.21 -28.95 2.32
CA GLY A 106 -0.08 -28.58 1.48
C GLY A 106 -0.37 -28.51 -0.03
N ASP A 107 -1.51 -29.04 -0.49
CA ASP A 107 -1.96 -28.90 -1.89
C ASP A 107 -2.65 -27.56 -2.17
N ILE A 108 -2.89 -26.75 -1.12
CA ILE A 108 -3.63 -25.50 -1.21
C ILE A 108 -2.67 -24.32 -0.96
N ALA A 109 -2.65 -23.38 -1.90
CA ALA A 109 -1.98 -22.09 -1.72
C ALA A 109 -2.97 -20.94 -1.80
N VAL A 110 -2.92 -20.04 -0.82
CA VAL A 110 -3.58 -18.73 -0.84
C VAL A 110 -2.52 -17.68 -1.18
N LEU A 111 -2.70 -17.03 -2.32
CA LEU A 111 -1.77 -16.07 -2.88
C LEU A 111 -2.37 -14.66 -2.83
N THR A 112 -1.57 -13.66 -2.49
CA THR A 112 -2.01 -12.26 -2.54
C THR A 112 -0.90 -11.32 -3.02
N ARG A 113 -1.28 -10.10 -3.40
CA ARG A 113 -0.34 -9.03 -3.73
C ARG A 113 0.32 -8.45 -2.49
N VAL A 114 -0.41 -8.36 -1.37
CA VAL A 114 -0.01 -7.64 -0.17
C VAL A 114 0.05 -8.57 1.03
N ASN A 115 1.25 -8.78 1.57
CA ASN A 115 1.50 -9.78 2.63
C ASN A 115 0.60 -9.62 3.86
N THR A 116 0.33 -8.37 4.28
CA THR A 116 -0.43 -8.07 5.51
C THR A 116 -1.89 -8.57 5.43
N LEU A 117 -2.44 -8.70 4.22
CA LEU A 117 -3.80 -9.20 4.00
C LEU A 117 -3.91 -10.72 4.18
N LEU A 118 -2.78 -11.44 4.32
CA LEU A 118 -2.80 -12.85 4.71
C LEU A 118 -3.04 -13.04 6.22
N ALA A 119 -2.84 -12.01 7.06
CA ALA A 119 -3.02 -12.13 8.50
C ALA A 119 -4.47 -12.50 8.90
N PRO A 120 -5.54 -11.86 8.35
CA PRO A 120 -6.91 -12.30 8.57
C PRO A 120 -7.16 -13.76 8.18
N VAL A 121 -6.67 -14.19 7.01
CA VAL A 121 -6.82 -15.58 6.54
C VAL A 121 -6.10 -16.55 7.47
N LEU A 122 -4.86 -16.23 7.88
CA LEU A 122 -4.07 -17.03 8.82
C LEU A 122 -4.79 -17.19 10.17
N VAL A 123 -5.29 -16.08 10.73
CA VAL A 123 -5.97 -16.09 12.03
C VAL A 123 -7.26 -16.91 11.95
N ALA A 124 -8.04 -16.75 10.88
CA ALA A 124 -9.26 -17.53 10.67
C ALA A 124 -8.98 -19.04 10.55
N LEU A 125 -8.00 -19.43 9.72
CA LEU A 125 -7.62 -20.84 9.56
C LEU A 125 -7.10 -21.45 10.86
N ARG A 126 -6.24 -20.74 11.61
CA ARG A 126 -5.73 -21.22 12.90
C ARG A 126 -6.82 -21.34 13.96
N ARG A 127 -7.75 -20.39 14.02
CA ARG A 127 -8.92 -20.45 14.90
C ARG A 127 -9.76 -21.70 14.61
N ASP A 128 -9.85 -22.08 13.35
CA ASP A 128 -10.59 -23.26 12.90
C ASP A 128 -9.77 -24.56 12.98
N GLY A 129 -8.52 -24.51 13.49
CA GLY A 129 -7.65 -25.67 13.66
C GLY A 129 -6.92 -26.15 12.40
N VAL A 130 -6.91 -25.35 11.33
CA VAL A 130 -6.22 -25.66 10.06
C VAL A 130 -4.76 -25.23 10.13
N GLY A 131 -3.85 -26.17 9.86
CA GLY A 131 -2.41 -25.92 9.79
C GLY A 131 -2.03 -24.99 8.64
N VAL A 132 -1.05 -24.11 8.87
CA VAL A 132 -0.56 -23.12 7.90
C VAL A 132 0.97 -23.15 7.86
N ALA A 133 1.54 -23.27 6.66
CA ALA A 133 3.00 -23.37 6.44
C ALA A 133 3.74 -22.06 6.65
N SER A 134 3.03 -20.94 6.53
CA SER A 134 3.61 -19.61 6.65
C SER A 134 3.59 -19.11 8.09
N ARG A 135 4.66 -18.42 8.47
CA ARG A 135 4.69 -17.64 9.72
C ARG A 135 4.31 -16.20 9.40
N GLU A 136 3.38 -15.66 10.17
CA GLU A 136 3.30 -14.21 10.29
C GLU A 136 4.48 -13.75 11.15
N SER A 137 5.10 -12.63 10.78
CA SER A 137 6.17 -12.07 11.60
C SER A 137 5.48 -11.33 12.74
N GLY A 138 5.58 -11.81 13.99
CA GLY A 138 4.92 -11.23 15.19
C GLY A 138 5.09 -9.72 15.45
N ARG A 139 5.78 -9.03 14.53
CA ARG A 139 5.83 -7.59 14.31
C ARG A 139 4.55 -6.99 13.71
N PHE A 140 3.54 -7.74 13.25
CA PHE A 140 2.30 -7.12 12.71
C PHE A 140 1.67 -6.11 13.68
N LEU A 141 1.59 -6.47 14.97
CA LEU A 141 1.05 -5.61 16.02
C LEU A 141 1.93 -4.38 16.31
N GLU A 142 3.19 -4.39 15.89
CA GLU A 142 4.17 -3.33 16.10
C GLU A 142 4.17 -2.30 14.95
N ARG A 143 3.50 -2.60 13.84
CA ARG A 143 3.45 -1.72 12.66
C ARG A 143 2.77 -0.42 13.02
N THR A 144 3.31 0.70 12.54
CA THR A 144 2.94 2.07 12.96
C THR A 144 1.42 2.32 13.00
N GLY A 145 0.71 1.99 11.91
CA GLY A 145 -0.75 2.14 11.84
C GLY A 145 -1.50 1.20 12.79
N VAL A 146 -1.11 -0.06 12.86
CA VAL A 146 -1.73 -1.08 13.73
C VAL A 146 -1.54 -0.74 15.20
N ALA A 147 -0.32 -0.40 15.60
CA ALA A 147 0.00 -0.02 16.97
C ALA A 147 -0.77 1.24 17.41
N ALA A 148 -0.94 2.22 16.51
CA ALA A 148 -1.77 3.40 16.76
C ALA A 148 -3.25 3.05 16.92
N ALA A 149 -3.81 2.23 16.03
CA ALA A 149 -5.20 1.80 16.12
C ALA A 149 -5.49 1.03 17.42
N LEU A 150 -4.60 0.10 17.79
CA LEU A 150 -4.72 -0.64 19.05
C LEU A 150 -4.55 0.27 20.27
N ALA A 151 -3.70 1.31 20.22
CA ALA A 151 -3.59 2.28 21.30
C ALA A 151 -4.90 3.05 21.50
N TRP A 152 -5.52 3.54 20.43
CA TRP A 152 -6.85 4.16 20.49
C TRP A 152 -7.90 3.22 21.08
N LEU A 153 -7.92 1.95 20.65
CA LEU A 153 -8.85 0.96 21.17
C LEU A 153 -8.66 0.76 22.69
N ARG A 154 -7.41 0.63 23.16
CA ARG A 154 -7.12 0.44 24.59
C ARG A 154 -7.52 1.64 25.44
N LEU A 155 -7.29 2.86 24.95
CA LEU A 155 -7.75 4.07 25.63
C LEU A 155 -9.28 4.17 25.65
N ALA A 156 -9.96 3.73 24.59
CA ALA A 156 -11.42 3.74 24.51
C ALA A 156 -12.08 2.77 25.49
N LEU A 157 -11.45 1.63 25.75
CA LEU A 157 -11.96 0.56 26.62
C LEU A 157 -11.76 0.84 28.12
N ASP A 158 -10.76 1.65 28.48
CA ASP A 158 -10.53 2.12 29.86
C ASP A 158 -10.28 3.65 29.88
N PRO A 159 -11.29 4.46 29.51
CA PRO A 159 -11.12 5.90 29.27
C PRO A 159 -10.81 6.69 30.54
N GLU A 160 -11.07 6.12 31.72
CA GLU A 160 -10.77 6.76 33.01
C GLU A 160 -9.35 6.44 33.51
N ARG A 161 -8.64 5.49 32.89
CA ARG A 161 -7.28 5.09 33.27
C ARG A 161 -6.37 5.01 32.04
N LEU A 162 -5.86 6.17 31.65
CA LEU A 162 -5.01 6.30 30.47
C LEU A 162 -3.59 5.84 30.79
N ARG A 163 -3.09 4.85 30.05
CA ARG A 163 -1.70 4.41 30.15
C ARG A 163 -0.79 5.33 29.33
N ASP A 164 0.33 5.72 29.92
CA ASP A 164 1.28 6.68 29.36
C ASP A 164 1.69 6.30 27.92
N ARG A 165 2.06 5.02 27.67
CA ARG A 165 2.44 4.51 26.35
C ARG A 165 1.32 4.62 25.31
N ASP A 166 0.08 4.37 25.71
CA ASP A 166 -1.05 4.38 24.76
C ASP A 166 -1.39 5.82 24.36
N VAL A 167 -1.35 6.77 25.30
CA VAL A 167 -1.51 8.20 24.99
C VAL A 167 -0.42 8.67 24.04
N GLN A 168 0.85 8.31 24.31
CA GLN A 168 1.97 8.68 23.44
C GLN A 168 1.82 8.12 22.02
N GLN A 169 1.35 6.87 21.89
CA GLN A 169 1.16 6.23 20.59
C GLN A 169 -0.03 6.85 19.82
N ALA A 170 -1.18 7.03 20.49
CA ALA A 170 -2.41 7.55 19.90
C ALA A 170 -2.32 9.04 19.54
N ALA A 171 -1.60 9.85 20.32
CA ALA A 171 -1.44 11.28 20.06
C ALA A 171 -0.59 11.58 18.81
N ARG A 172 0.27 10.63 18.40
CA ARG A 172 1.10 10.76 17.18
C ARG A 172 0.31 10.50 15.90
N ARG A 173 -0.75 9.68 15.95
CA ARG A 173 -1.48 9.20 14.78
C ARG A 173 -2.97 9.04 15.10
N PRO A 174 -3.89 9.77 14.44
CA PRO A 174 -3.64 10.81 13.44
C PRO A 174 -2.79 11.97 13.99
N GLY A 175 -1.88 12.50 13.17
CA GLY A 175 -0.97 13.58 13.58
C GLY A 175 -1.73 14.89 13.82
N ARG A 176 -1.47 15.55 14.96
CA ARG A 176 -2.07 16.85 15.33
C ARG A 176 -1.03 17.98 15.43
N SER A 177 0.19 17.75 14.94
CA SER A 177 1.32 18.69 15.08
C SER A 177 1.55 19.12 16.53
N LEU A 178 1.39 18.18 17.47
CA LEU A 178 1.73 18.35 18.88
C LEU A 178 3.22 18.05 19.07
N SER A 179 3.91 18.88 19.86
CA SER A 179 5.32 18.64 20.18
C SER A 179 5.46 17.37 21.04
N PRO A 180 6.61 16.66 20.97
CA PRO A 180 6.88 15.50 21.83
C PRO A 180 6.67 15.76 23.31
N ARG A 181 7.02 16.97 23.77
CA ARG A 181 6.90 17.40 25.16
C ARG A 181 5.45 17.56 25.59
N VAL A 182 4.60 18.12 24.73
CA VAL A 182 3.15 18.21 25.03
C VAL A 182 2.54 16.81 25.10
N ILE A 183 2.91 15.91 24.19
CA ILE A 183 2.47 14.51 24.22
C ILE A 183 2.92 13.80 25.51
N GLU A 184 4.16 14.04 25.95
CA GLU A 184 4.67 13.52 27.23
C GLU A 184 3.84 14.04 28.41
N TRP A 185 3.61 15.36 28.49
CA TRP A 185 2.77 15.95 29.53
C TRP A 185 1.34 15.40 29.54
N MET A 186 0.74 15.17 28.36
CA MET A 186 -0.57 14.54 28.25
C MET A 186 -0.55 13.13 28.85
N ALA A 187 0.47 12.34 28.51
CA ALA A 187 0.63 10.97 28.99
C ALA A 187 0.76 10.91 30.53
N GLU A 188 1.47 11.87 31.14
CA GLU A 188 1.63 11.97 32.59
C GLU A 188 0.32 12.22 33.36
N GLN A 189 -0.73 12.76 32.71
CA GLN A 189 -1.97 13.12 33.39
C GLN A 189 -2.84 11.90 33.76
N ARG A 190 -2.66 10.77 33.09
CA ARG A 190 -3.33 9.46 33.31
C ARG A 190 -4.86 9.44 33.28
N THR A 191 -5.52 10.58 33.09
CA THR A 191 -6.97 10.73 33.10
C THR A 191 -7.40 11.84 32.12
N PRO A 192 -8.58 11.74 31.48
CA PRO A 192 -9.08 12.80 30.59
C PRO A 192 -9.20 14.15 31.29
N ALA A 193 -9.71 14.16 32.52
CA ALA A 193 -9.84 15.37 33.33
C ALA A 193 -8.47 16.01 33.65
N GLY A 194 -7.42 15.20 33.80
CA GLY A 194 -6.06 15.69 33.96
C GLY A 194 -5.52 16.33 32.69
N ILE A 195 -5.73 15.70 31.53
CA ILE A 195 -5.35 16.26 30.22
C ILE A 195 -6.11 17.58 29.95
N GLU A 196 -7.38 17.68 30.34
CA GLU A 196 -8.16 18.91 30.21
C GLU A 196 -7.62 20.04 31.10
N ARG A 197 -7.22 19.73 32.35
CA ARG A 197 -6.52 20.70 33.21
C ARG A 197 -5.13 21.07 32.69
N LEU A 198 -4.43 20.17 31.99
CA LEU A 198 -3.19 20.50 31.30
C LEU A 198 -3.46 21.51 30.18
N ALA A 199 -4.47 21.27 29.34
CA ALA A 199 -4.84 22.18 28.26
C ALA A 199 -5.10 23.61 28.78
N GLY A 200 -5.82 23.77 29.88
CA GLY A 200 -6.06 25.08 30.51
C GLY A 200 -4.82 25.78 31.09
N ARG A 201 -3.67 25.11 31.14
CA ARG A 201 -2.39 25.67 31.61
C ARG A 201 -1.39 25.92 30.46
N LEU A 202 -1.70 25.49 29.24
CA LEU A 202 -0.85 25.76 28.08
C LEU A 202 -0.95 27.24 27.70
N SER A 203 0.19 27.84 27.39
CA SER A 203 0.27 29.25 26.98
C SER A 203 -0.12 29.47 25.51
N ASP A 204 -0.01 28.44 24.67
CA ASP A 204 -0.34 28.48 23.25
C ASP A 204 -1.78 27.95 23.02
N GLN A 205 -2.64 28.79 22.45
CA GLN A 205 -4.03 28.43 22.14
C GLN A 205 -4.12 27.31 21.10
N ARG A 206 -3.19 27.22 20.12
CA ARG A 206 -3.21 26.16 19.11
C ARG A 206 -2.96 24.80 19.75
N ASP A 207 -2.01 24.72 20.67
CA ASP A 207 -1.73 23.49 21.40
C ASP A 207 -2.88 23.11 22.33
N THR A 208 -3.53 24.09 22.97
CA THR A 208 -4.78 23.87 23.71
C THR A 208 -5.86 23.23 22.83
N ASP A 209 -6.13 23.80 21.66
CA ASP A 209 -7.15 23.30 20.74
C ASP A 209 -6.82 21.87 20.24
N LYS A 210 -5.55 21.60 19.93
CA LYS A 210 -5.07 20.27 19.51
C LYS A 210 -5.23 19.22 20.63
N VAL A 211 -4.92 19.57 21.88
CA VAL A 211 -5.10 18.69 23.05
C VAL A 211 -6.58 18.42 23.32
N LEU A 212 -7.43 19.44 23.25
CA LEU A 212 -8.88 19.27 23.38
C LEU A 212 -9.49 18.47 22.23
N GLY A 213 -8.95 18.59 21.02
CA GLY A 213 -9.29 17.74 19.88
C GLY A 213 -9.00 16.26 20.13
N PHE A 214 -7.81 15.94 20.68
CA PHE A 214 -7.48 14.58 21.10
C PHE A 214 -8.50 14.02 22.12
N LEU A 215 -8.87 14.82 23.13
CA LEU A 215 -9.87 14.41 24.12
C LEU A 215 -11.26 14.23 23.51
N THR A 216 -11.62 15.04 22.52
CA THR A 216 -12.89 14.93 21.80
C THR A 216 -12.97 13.59 21.07
N ASP A 217 -11.92 13.21 20.35
CA ASP A 217 -11.85 11.92 19.65
C ASP A 217 -11.86 10.74 20.63
N LEU A 218 -11.11 10.83 21.74
CA LEU A 218 -11.11 9.81 22.80
C LEU A 218 -12.51 9.60 23.39
N ARG A 219 -13.21 10.69 23.74
CA ARG A 219 -14.57 10.63 24.28
C ARG A 219 -15.55 10.03 23.27
N ARG A 220 -15.40 10.36 21.98
CA ARG A 220 -16.23 9.81 20.90
C ARG A 220 -16.10 8.29 20.80
N ILE A 221 -14.87 7.78 20.70
CA ILE A 221 -14.67 6.33 20.59
C ILE A 221 -15.04 5.60 21.88
N ALA A 222 -14.76 6.18 23.05
CA ALA A 222 -15.12 5.61 24.34
C ALA A 222 -16.64 5.52 24.52
N ALA A 223 -17.39 6.55 24.12
CA ALA A 223 -18.85 6.52 24.12
C ALA A 223 -19.38 5.38 23.25
N ARG A 224 -18.87 5.25 22.02
CA ARG A 224 -19.29 4.16 21.12
C ARG A 224 -18.96 2.78 21.67
N ALA A 225 -17.80 2.62 22.32
CA ALA A 225 -17.44 1.37 22.98
C ALA A 225 -18.34 1.04 24.18
N ALA A 226 -18.77 2.06 24.92
CA ALA A 226 -19.66 1.93 26.08
C ALA A 226 -21.12 1.61 25.70
N ASP A 227 -21.55 1.97 24.49
CA ASP A 227 -22.91 1.68 23.98
C ASP A 227 -23.19 0.17 23.84
N GLY A 228 -22.19 -0.71 24.01
CA GLY A 228 -22.33 -2.17 24.06
C GLY A 228 -22.61 -2.86 22.72
N ASP A 229 -23.12 -2.12 21.73
CA ASP A 229 -23.43 -2.61 20.38
C ASP A 229 -22.25 -2.43 19.39
N ALA A 230 -21.08 -2.00 19.86
CA ALA A 230 -19.89 -1.84 19.01
C ALA A 230 -19.03 -3.10 19.09
N ASP A 231 -18.90 -3.80 17.96
CA ASP A 231 -17.87 -4.82 17.82
C ASP A 231 -16.49 -4.21 17.55
N THR A 232 -15.45 -5.03 17.68
CA THR A 232 -14.06 -4.65 17.39
C THR A 232 -13.91 -4.00 16.01
N ALA A 233 -14.53 -4.59 14.97
CA ALA A 233 -14.43 -4.08 13.61
C ALA A 233 -14.97 -2.65 13.50
N THR A 234 -16.12 -2.38 14.13
CA THR A 234 -16.75 -1.05 14.18
C THR A 234 -15.83 -0.03 14.86
N LEU A 235 -15.24 -0.37 16.01
CA LEU A 235 -14.34 0.55 16.71
C LEU A 235 -13.06 0.83 15.93
N VAL A 236 -12.46 -0.20 15.32
CA VAL A 236 -11.28 -0.03 14.46
C VAL A 236 -11.62 0.83 13.23
N GLU A 237 -12.80 0.65 12.64
CA GLU A 237 -13.28 1.42 11.50
C GLU A 237 -13.44 2.91 11.84
N ILE A 238 -13.96 3.23 13.04
CA ILE A 238 -14.04 4.61 13.53
C ILE A 238 -12.64 5.22 13.65
N VAL A 239 -11.68 4.50 14.22
CA VAL A 239 -10.28 5.00 14.30
C VAL A 239 -9.69 5.20 12.91
N ARG A 240 -9.89 4.22 12.02
CA ARG A 240 -9.37 4.21 10.65
C ARG A 240 -9.90 5.42 9.87
N SER A 241 -11.21 5.56 9.81
CA SER A 241 -11.90 6.44 8.87
C SER A 241 -12.31 7.78 9.52
N GLU A 242 -13.01 7.74 10.65
CA GLU A 242 -13.60 8.94 11.27
C GLU A 242 -12.56 9.80 12.00
N LEU A 243 -11.62 9.18 12.72
CA LEU A 243 -10.50 9.91 13.34
C LEU A 243 -9.44 10.30 12.29
N GLY A 244 -9.44 9.66 11.12
CA GLY A 244 -8.54 9.97 10.01
C GLY A 244 -7.16 9.29 10.10
N LEU A 245 -7.07 8.14 10.78
CA LEU A 245 -5.81 7.39 10.86
C LEU A 245 -5.39 6.88 9.47
N GLU A 246 -6.33 6.43 8.64
CA GLU A 246 -6.06 5.98 7.27
C GLU A 246 -5.44 7.08 6.42
N ARG A 247 -5.98 8.29 6.46
CA ARG A 247 -5.40 9.46 5.76
C ARG A 247 -3.96 9.70 6.21
N SER A 248 -3.72 9.66 7.52
CA SER A 248 -2.35 9.82 8.06
C SER A 248 -1.40 8.71 7.58
N MET A 249 -1.89 7.48 7.42
CA MET A 249 -1.10 6.35 6.91
C MET A 249 -0.87 6.46 5.40
N GLN A 250 -1.85 6.90 4.63
CA GLN A 250 -1.74 7.12 3.18
C GLN A 250 -0.69 8.18 2.84
N THR A 251 -0.57 9.26 3.64
CA THR A 251 0.51 10.23 3.49
C THR A 251 1.90 9.60 3.66
N LEU A 252 2.06 8.68 4.62
CA LEU A 252 3.33 7.95 4.80
C LEU A 252 3.59 6.95 3.67
N ASP A 253 2.53 6.29 3.19
CA ASP A 253 2.60 5.38 2.04
C ASP A 253 2.98 6.11 0.75
N ALA A 254 2.47 7.32 0.54
CA ALA A 254 2.79 8.14 -0.63
C ALA A 254 4.28 8.46 -0.75
N ALA A 255 5.00 8.51 0.38
CA ALA A 255 6.45 8.66 0.40
C ALA A 255 7.18 7.44 -0.20
N HIS A 256 6.56 6.26 -0.17
CA HIS A 256 7.11 4.99 -0.63
C HIS A 256 6.73 4.60 -2.07
N ARG A 257 6.15 5.51 -2.87
CA ARG A 257 5.70 5.24 -4.25
C ARG A 257 6.79 4.60 -5.13
N GLY A 258 6.38 3.64 -5.96
CA GLY A 258 7.26 2.91 -6.87
C GLY A 258 8.20 1.91 -6.19
N ARG A 259 8.08 1.71 -4.87
CA ARG A 259 8.80 0.67 -4.13
C ARG A 259 7.85 -0.46 -3.78
N ASN A 260 8.34 -1.71 -3.85
CA ASN A 260 7.61 -2.86 -3.34
C ASN A 260 7.79 -2.98 -1.82
N THR A 261 7.28 -2.01 -1.08
CA THR A 261 7.29 -1.98 0.39
C THR A 261 5.90 -2.18 0.95
N ALA A 262 5.83 -2.67 2.18
CA ALA A 262 4.59 -2.80 2.91
C ALA A 262 3.95 -1.42 3.11
N ALA A 263 2.64 -1.32 2.85
CA ALA A 263 1.90 -0.07 2.97
C ALA A 263 0.99 -0.10 4.21
N HIS A 264 1.02 0.99 4.96
CA HIS A 264 0.34 1.14 6.24
C HIS A 264 -1.19 1.12 6.12
N ALA A 265 -1.75 1.66 5.03
CA ALA A 265 -3.20 1.61 4.81
C ALA A 265 -3.71 0.16 4.64
N ASP A 266 -2.90 -0.72 4.04
CA ASP A 266 -3.27 -2.15 3.94
C ASP A 266 -3.25 -2.84 5.30
N ASP A 267 -2.35 -2.42 6.20
CA ASP A 267 -2.30 -2.95 7.56
C ASP A 267 -3.59 -2.61 8.33
N LEU A 268 -4.14 -1.40 8.14
CA LEU A 268 -5.42 -1.02 8.73
C LEU A 268 -6.59 -1.79 8.11
N ARG A 269 -6.58 -2.04 6.79
CA ARG A 269 -7.57 -2.92 6.12
C ARG A 269 -7.53 -4.33 6.72
N ALA A 270 -6.34 -4.89 6.91
CA ALA A 270 -6.16 -6.19 7.57
C ALA A 270 -6.70 -6.16 9.02
N LEU A 271 -6.43 -5.08 9.77
CA LEU A 271 -6.90 -4.95 11.15
C LEU A 271 -8.43 -4.92 11.27
N VAL A 272 -9.12 -4.25 10.34
CA VAL A 272 -10.60 -4.27 10.29
C VAL A 272 -11.12 -5.67 10.02
N ALA A 273 -10.53 -6.40 9.06
CA ALA A 273 -10.91 -7.78 8.77
C ALA A 273 -10.66 -8.71 9.98
N LEU A 274 -9.54 -8.53 10.69
CA LEU A 274 -9.26 -9.22 11.94
C LEU A 274 -10.29 -8.90 13.03
N GLY A 275 -10.72 -7.65 13.14
CA GLY A 275 -11.77 -7.24 14.08
C GLY A 275 -13.10 -7.96 13.86
N ARG A 276 -13.44 -8.31 12.61
CA ARG A 276 -14.65 -9.10 12.29
C ARG A 276 -14.54 -10.54 12.78
N LEU A 277 -13.33 -11.11 12.80
CA LEU A 277 -13.08 -12.47 13.29
C LEU A 277 -13.18 -12.58 14.81
N HIS A 278 -13.03 -11.46 15.52
CA HIS A 278 -13.08 -11.40 16.97
C HIS A 278 -13.83 -10.14 17.44
N PRO A 279 -15.18 -10.23 17.57
CA PRO A 279 -16.04 -9.09 17.84
C PRO A 279 -15.85 -8.41 19.21
N ASP A 280 -15.25 -9.10 20.19
CA ASP A 280 -15.02 -8.53 21.53
C ASP A 280 -13.73 -7.69 21.59
N PRO A 281 -13.82 -6.35 21.68
CA PRO A 281 -12.64 -5.49 21.68
C PRO A 281 -11.78 -5.66 22.93
N GLY A 282 -12.36 -6.10 24.06
CA GLY A 282 -11.64 -6.28 25.33
C GLY A 282 -10.61 -7.41 25.32
N SER A 283 -10.88 -8.46 24.52
CA SER A 283 -9.99 -9.62 24.37
C SER A 283 -9.29 -9.69 23.01
N PHE A 284 -9.50 -8.70 22.13
CA PHE A 284 -9.01 -8.70 20.75
C PHE A 284 -7.50 -8.79 20.60
N GLU A 285 -6.75 -7.89 21.23
CA GLU A 285 -5.28 -7.91 21.08
C GLU A 285 -4.63 -9.16 21.68
N PRO A 286 -5.00 -9.64 22.88
CA PRO A 286 -4.54 -10.94 23.38
C PRO A 286 -4.84 -12.10 22.44
N PHE A 287 -6.05 -12.13 21.87
CA PHE A 287 -6.45 -13.12 20.87
C PHE A 287 -5.55 -13.07 19.64
N LEU A 288 -5.34 -11.88 19.05
CA LEU A 288 -4.47 -11.72 17.88
C LEU A 288 -3.05 -12.15 18.17
N ARG A 289 -2.49 -11.75 19.32
CA ARG A 289 -1.14 -12.13 19.71
C ARG A 289 -0.98 -13.65 19.74
N SER A 290 -1.91 -14.34 20.40
CA SER A 290 -1.93 -15.80 20.46
C SER A 290 -2.01 -16.44 19.07
N MET A 291 -2.86 -15.90 18.19
CA MET A 291 -3.09 -16.48 16.86
C MET A 291 -1.94 -16.20 15.89
N LEU A 292 -1.25 -15.07 15.98
CA LEU A 292 -0.13 -14.71 15.11
C LEU A 292 1.18 -15.41 15.53
N GLU A 293 1.43 -15.55 16.83
CA GLU A 293 2.68 -16.13 17.37
C GLU A 293 2.73 -17.66 17.31
N GLY A 294 1.62 -18.32 16.95
CA GLY A 294 1.54 -19.79 16.81
C GLY A 294 2.57 -20.40 15.83
N PRO A 295 2.94 -21.68 16.01
CA PRO A 295 3.91 -22.34 15.15
C PRO A 295 3.40 -22.48 13.71
N ALA A 296 4.33 -22.50 12.75
CA ALA A 296 4.00 -22.92 11.39
C ALA A 296 3.91 -24.45 11.32
N ASP A 297 3.02 -24.92 10.48
CA ASP A 297 2.86 -26.33 10.12
C ASP A 297 3.40 -26.54 8.71
N PRO A 298 4.59 -27.16 8.52
CA PRO A 298 5.20 -27.34 7.21
C PRO A 298 4.31 -28.03 6.16
N ASP A 299 3.37 -28.87 6.61
CA ASP A 299 2.44 -29.60 5.75
C ASP A 299 1.09 -28.89 5.60
N GLY A 300 0.96 -27.69 6.18
CA GLY A 300 -0.23 -26.85 6.19
C GLY A 300 -0.49 -26.08 4.89
N VAL A 301 -1.59 -25.33 4.87
CA VAL A 301 -1.94 -24.44 3.76
C VAL A 301 -0.85 -23.39 3.56
N THR A 302 -0.42 -23.19 2.33
CA THR A 302 0.58 -22.17 2.00
C THR A 302 -0.07 -20.79 1.90
N LEU A 303 0.39 -19.81 2.69
CA LEU A 303 -0.03 -18.41 2.54
C LEU A 303 1.16 -17.57 2.07
N ALA A 304 1.11 -17.02 0.86
CA ALA A 304 2.30 -16.34 0.34
C ALA A 304 1.98 -15.13 -0.53
N THR A 305 2.95 -14.22 -0.64
CA THR A 305 2.87 -13.17 -1.65
C THR A 305 3.25 -13.73 -3.01
N ILE A 306 2.64 -13.20 -4.06
CA ILE A 306 2.88 -13.67 -5.43
C ILE A 306 4.37 -13.57 -5.83
N HIS A 307 5.06 -12.52 -5.37
CA HIS A 307 6.49 -12.34 -5.61
C HIS A 307 7.33 -13.50 -5.06
N THR A 308 6.98 -14.02 -3.88
CA THR A 308 7.73 -15.08 -3.21
C THR A 308 7.53 -16.47 -3.80
N VAL A 309 6.51 -16.67 -4.64
CA VAL A 309 6.13 -18.00 -5.16
C VAL A 309 6.42 -18.19 -6.65
N LYS A 310 7.10 -17.24 -7.30
CA LYS A 310 7.47 -17.38 -8.71
C LYS A 310 8.28 -18.67 -8.90
N GLY A 311 7.80 -19.53 -9.79
CA GLY A 311 8.41 -20.83 -10.10
C GLY A 311 7.86 -22.02 -9.30
N LEU A 312 7.02 -21.79 -8.29
CA LEU A 312 6.31 -22.85 -7.57
C LEU A 312 4.94 -23.15 -8.22
N GLU A 313 4.30 -24.24 -7.81
CA GLU A 313 3.00 -24.69 -8.31
C GLU A 313 2.26 -25.56 -7.28
N TRP A 314 0.93 -25.49 -7.27
CA TRP A 314 0.06 -26.23 -6.33
C TRP A 314 -1.12 -26.86 -7.08
N PRO A 315 -1.74 -27.95 -6.60
CA PRO A 315 -3.01 -28.42 -7.15
C PRO A 315 -4.10 -27.35 -7.11
N HIS A 316 -4.24 -26.65 -5.98
CA HIS A 316 -5.28 -25.65 -5.78
C HIS A 316 -4.67 -24.30 -5.38
N VAL A 317 -5.08 -23.24 -6.08
CA VAL A 317 -4.66 -21.87 -5.81
C VAL A 317 -5.87 -20.99 -5.59
N ILE A 318 -5.84 -20.22 -4.50
CA ILE A 318 -6.81 -19.18 -4.19
C ILE A 318 -6.09 -17.83 -4.28
N VAL A 319 -6.48 -16.97 -5.23
CA VAL A 319 -5.99 -15.59 -5.30
C VAL A 319 -6.88 -14.74 -4.39
N HIS A 320 -6.33 -14.33 -3.26
CA HIS A 320 -7.02 -13.62 -2.19
C HIS A 320 -7.02 -12.09 -2.40
N ASP A 321 -8.22 -11.52 -2.29
CA ASP A 321 -8.53 -10.08 -2.34
C ASP A 321 -8.06 -9.40 -3.64
N ALA A 322 -8.52 -9.93 -4.78
CA ALA A 322 -8.36 -9.35 -6.11
C ALA A 322 -9.25 -8.11 -6.31
N SER A 323 -8.96 -7.06 -5.56
CA SER A 323 -9.77 -5.83 -5.46
C SER A 323 -9.02 -4.59 -5.91
N GLN A 324 -9.73 -3.50 -6.20
CA GLN A 324 -9.13 -2.21 -6.55
C GLN A 324 -8.16 -1.73 -5.48
N GLY A 325 -7.03 -1.15 -5.91
CA GLY A 325 -5.97 -0.68 -5.03
C GLY A 325 -5.05 -1.78 -4.48
N LEU A 326 -5.39 -3.05 -4.69
CA LEU A 326 -4.56 -4.23 -4.44
C LEU A 326 -4.12 -4.89 -5.75
N PHE A 327 -5.03 -4.99 -6.72
CA PHE A 327 -4.77 -5.46 -8.08
C PHE A 327 -5.42 -4.49 -9.08
N PRO A 328 -4.66 -3.63 -9.78
CA PRO A 328 -3.25 -3.29 -9.49
C PRO A 328 -3.08 -2.63 -8.13
N HIS A 329 -1.89 -2.77 -7.53
CA HIS A 329 -1.58 -2.10 -6.28
C HIS A 329 -1.53 -0.57 -6.46
N ARG A 330 -2.20 0.20 -5.59
CA ARG A 330 -2.33 1.68 -5.69
C ARG A 330 -1.00 2.45 -5.70
N LEU A 331 0.05 1.88 -5.09
CA LEU A 331 1.39 2.49 -5.07
C LEU A 331 2.24 2.10 -6.28
N SER A 332 1.77 1.20 -7.14
CA SER A 332 2.43 0.86 -8.40
C SER A 332 2.15 1.93 -9.44
N THR A 333 3.18 2.24 -10.23
CA THR A 333 3.09 3.12 -11.39
C THR A 333 3.10 2.34 -12.70
N ASP A 334 3.36 1.03 -12.64
CA ASP A 334 3.43 0.13 -13.80
C ASP A 334 2.30 -0.89 -13.71
N ILE A 335 1.22 -0.61 -14.44
CA ILE A 335 0.07 -1.50 -14.53
C ILE A 335 0.38 -2.78 -15.32
N GLU A 336 1.30 -2.73 -16.29
CA GLU A 336 1.68 -3.94 -17.02
C GLU A 336 2.44 -4.91 -16.13
N GLU A 337 3.32 -4.40 -15.27
CA GLU A 337 3.97 -5.21 -14.23
C GLU A 337 2.93 -5.80 -13.26
N GLU A 338 1.94 -5.03 -12.82
CA GLU A 338 0.89 -5.56 -11.94
C GLU A 338 0.01 -6.61 -12.64
N ARG A 339 -0.23 -6.52 -13.97
CA ARG A 339 -0.82 -7.61 -14.75
C ARG A 339 0.07 -8.84 -14.80
N ARG A 340 1.39 -8.68 -14.95
CA ARG A 340 2.35 -9.80 -14.88
C ARG A 340 2.33 -10.44 -13.49
N VAL A 341 2.19 -9.66 -12.42
CA VAL A 341 1.99 -10.17 -11.06
C VAL A 341 0.70 -10.99 -10.99
N PHE A 342 -0.42 -10.46 -11.48
CA PHE A 342 -1.69 -11.18 -11.47
C PHE A 342 -1.64 -12.46 -12.35
N HIS A 343 -1.00 -12.38 -13.52
CA HIS A 343 -0.71 -13.53 -14.39
C HIS A 343 0.07 -14.61 -13.65
N VAL A 344 1.13 -14.25 -12.91
CA VAL A 344 1.89 -15.22 -12.11
C VAL A 344 0.95 -15.89 -11.09
N ALA A 345 0.11 -15.14 -10.39
CA ALA A 345 -0.82 -15.68 -9.40
C ALA A 345 -1.75 -16.76 -9.98
N ILE A 346 -2.43 -16.46 -11.09
CA ILE A 346 -3.43 -17.35 -11.68
C ILE A 346 -2.82 -18.54 -12.42
N THR A 347 -1.53 -18.51 -12.77
CA THR A 347 -0.82 -19.59 -13.48
C THR A 347 0.02 -20.51 -12.58
N ARG A 348 -0.19 -20.43 -11.26
CA ARG A 348 0.34 -21.38 -10.27
C ARG A 348 -0.46 -22.68 -10.09
N PRO A 349 -1.78 -22.78 -10.37
CA PRO A 349 -2.53 -24.00 -10.11
C PRO A 349 -2.31 -25.08 -11.18
N ARG A 350 -2.34 -26.34 -10.75
CA ARG A 350 -2.37 -27.53 -11.61
C ARG A 350 -3.79 -28.04 -11.87
N GLN A 351 -4.74 -27.75 -10.98
CA GLN A 351 -6.11 -28.27 -11.08
C GLN A 351 -7.18 -27.18 -10.97
N ARG A 352 -7.15 -26.33 -9.93
CA ARG A 352 -8.19 -25.31 -9.72
C ARG A 352 -7.63 -23.97 -9.27
N CYS A 353 -8.14 -22.90 -9.87
CA CYS A 353 -7.90 -21.52 -9.50
C CYS A 353 -9.22 -20.91 -8.99
N THR A 354 -9.21 -20.35 -7.78
CA THR A 354 -10.32 -19.51 -7.29
C THR A 354 -9.82 -18.10 -7.05
N ILE A 355 -10.45 -17.11 -7.66
CA ILE A 355 -10.13 -15.70 -7.45
C ILE A 355 -11.22 -15.11 -6.58
N VAL A 356 -10.85 -14.55 -5.43
CA VAL A 356 -11.78 -13.92 -4.49
C VAL A 356 -11.58 -12.40 -4.52
N ALA A 357 -12.65 -11.64 -4.70
CA ALA A 357 -12.61 -10.18 -4.80
C ALA A 357 -13.71 -9.53 -3.94
N ASP A 358 -13.45 -8.30 -3.52
CA ASP A 358 -14.42 -7.45 -2.82
C ASP A 358 -15.49 -6.97 -3.81
N VAL A 359 -16.76 -7.27 -3.53
CA VAL A 359 -17.87 -6.87 -4.40
C VAL A 359 -18.04 -5.36 -4.50
N ALA A 360 -17.60 -4.61 -3.48
CA ALA A 360 -17.70 -3.15 -3.49
C ALA A 360 -16.68 -2.50 -4.43
N ALA A 361 -15.55 -3.18 -4.69
CA ALA A 361 -14.45 -2.64 -5.48
C ALA A 361 -13.64 -3.76 -6.17
N PRO A 362 -14.23 -4.52 -7.11
CA PRO A 362 -13.54 -5.61 -7.79
C PRO A 362 -12.38 -5.10 -8.66
N SER A 363 -11.28 -5.87 -8.73
CA SER A 363 -10.14 -5.55 -9.60
C SER A 363 -10.57 -5.44 -11.07
N MET A 364 -10.02 -4.46 -11.78
CA MET A 364 -10.22 -4.31 -13.22
C MET A 364 -9.67 -5.49 -14.02
N PHE A 365 -8.66 -6.19 -13.49
CA PHE A 365 -8.08 -7.35 -14.14
C PHE A 365 -9.08 -8.51 -14.26
N LEU A 366 -10.15 -8.54 -13.46
CA LEU A 366 -11.20 -9.56 -13.60
C LEU A 366 -11.92 -9.45 -14.95
N ASP A 367 -12.16 -8.24 -15.45
CA ASP A 367 -12.75 -8.03 -16.77
C ASP A 367 -11.77 -8.42 -17.88
N GLU A 368 -10.48 -8.14 -17.69
CA GLU A 368 -9.40 -8.49 -18.63
C GLU A 368 -9.15 -10.00 -18.74
N LEU A 369 -9.52 -10.80 -17.73
CA LEU A 369 -9.49 -12.25 -17.81
C LEU A 369 -10.57 -12.79 -18.75
N ALA A 370 -11.72 -12.12 -18.79
CA ALA A 370 -12.90 -12.61 -19.51
C ALA A 370 -12.78 -12.44 -21.03
N ALA A 371 -12.06 -11.43 -21.50
CA ALA A 371 -11.90 -11.15 -22.92
C ALA A 371 -10.52 -10.55 -23.24
N PRO A 372 -9.95 -10.83 -24.43
CA PRO A 372 -8.73 -10.19 -24.88
C PRO A 372 -8.97 -8.69 -25.15
N ALA A 373 -7.89 -7.92 -25.18
CA ALA A 373 -7.91 -6.51 -25.52
C ALA A 373 -8.54 -6.31 -26.91
N ALA A 374 -9.62 -5.53 -26.99
CA ALA A 374 -10.35 -5.27 -28.24
C ALA A 374 -9.44 -4.64 -29.31
N THR A 375 -8.55 -3.75 -28.88
CA THR A 375 -7.44 -3.24 -29.68
C THR A 375 -6.16 -3.46 -28.87
N PRO A 376 -5.39 -4.52 -29.16
CA PRO A 376 -4.11 -4.74 -28.51
C PRO A 376 -3.24 -3.48 -28.65
N PRO A 377 -2.56 -3.05 -27.57
CA PRO A 377 -1.68 -1.90 -27.66
C PRO A 377 -0.58 -2.15 -28.69
N GLU A 378 -0.22 -1.12 -29.46
CA GLU A 378 0.90 -1.23 -30.41
C GLU A 378 2.17 -1.65 -29.65
N PRO A 379 2.97 -2.58 -30.20
CA PRO A 379 4.23 -2.98 -29.59
C PRO A 379 5.07 -1.74 -29.32
N ALA A 380 5.54 -1.58 -28.08
CA ALA A 380 6.32 -0.41 -27.72
C ALA A 380 7.51 -0.28 -28.67
N THR A 381 7.66 0.87 -29.33
CA THR A 381 8.86 1.17 -30.11
C THR A 381 10.06 1.11 -29.16
N LEU A 382 10.97 0.17 -29.41
CA LEU A 382 12.13 -0.12 -28.56
C LEU A 382 13.17 1.00 -28.71
N VAL A 383 12.93 2.12 -28.01
CA VAL A 383 13.92 3.18 -27.80
C VAL A 383 14.84 2.76 -26.64
N ASP A 384 16.15 2.99 -26.76
CA ASP A 384 17.16 2.51 -25.82
C ASP A 384 16.79 2.76 -24.35
N ALA A 385 16.84 1.69 -23.55
CA ALA A 385 16.35 1.63 -22.17
C ALA A 385 16.88 2.74 -21.23
N PRO A 386 18.14 3.23 -21.33
CA PRO A 386 18.60 4.34 -20.49
C PRO A 386 18.02 5.69 -20.92
N ALA A 387 17.74 5.88 -22.22
CA ALA A 387 17.30 7.15 -22.79
C ALA A 387 15.77 7.30 -22.75
N ALA A 388 15.01 6.21 -22.93
CA ALA A 388 13.55 6.22 -22.94
C ALA A 388 12.96 6.49 -21.55
N ASP A 389 13.52 5.86 -20.51
CA ASP A 389 13.08 6.08 -19.13
C ASP A 389 13.50 7.48 -18.61
N ALA A 390 14.62 8.01 -19.11
CA ALA A 390 15.04 9.39 -18.86
C ALA A 390 14.24 10.43 -19.68
N ALA A 391 13.75 10.08 -20.86
CA ALA A 391 12.97 10.96 -21.75
C ALA A 391 11.47 10.96 -21.40
N ALA A 392 10.90 9.85 -20.96
CA ALA A 392 9.53 9.79 -20.43
C ALA A 392 9.39 10.58 -19.11
N ARG A 393 10.45 10.58 -18.29
CA ARG A 393 10.60 11.49 -17.13
C ARG A 393 10.73 12.97 -17.52
N ARG A 394 10.86 13.33 -18.80
CA ARG A 394 10.99 14.71 -19.30
C ARG A 394 9.72 15.26 -19.94
N ALA A 395 8.69 14.44 -20.17
CA ALA A 395 7.44 14.86 -20.79
C ALA A 395 6.26 14.66 -19.83
N ASP A 396 6.28 15.42 -18.74
CA ASP A 396 5.17 15.50 -17.78
C ASP A 396 3.91 16.07 -18.49
N VAL A 397 2.74 15.52 -18.16
CA VAL A 397 1.43 16.07 -18.55
C VAL A 397 0.63 16.37 -17.29
N GLU A 398 0.05 17.56 -17.22
CA GLU A 398 -0.70 18.00 -16.06
C GLU A 398 -2.04 17.26 -15.98
N ALA A 399 -2.34 16.61 -14.85
CA ALA A 399 -3.59 15.88 -14.66
C ALA A 399 -4.75 16.84 -14.36
N THR A 400 -5.28 17.50 -15.40
CA THR A 400 -6.45 18.38 -15.30
C THR A 400 -7.74 17.58 -15.46
N ILE A 401 -8.78 17.92 -14.70
CA ILE A 401 -10.10 17.29 -14.85
C ILE A 401 -10.59 17.48 -16.29
N GLY A 402 -11.04 16.39 -16.93
CA GLY A 402 -11.43 16.35 -18.33
C GLY A 402 -10.30 16.01 -19.31
N LEU A 403 -9.06 15.81 -18.85
CA LEU A 403 -7.98 15.33 -19.71
C LEU A 403 -8.26 13.88 -20.15
N GLU A 404 -8.34 13.67 -21.46
CA GLU A 404 -8.42 12.35 -22.08
C GLU A 404 -7.03 11.72 -22.13
N VAL A 405 -6.90 10.52 -21.57
CA VAL A 405 -5.65 9.76 -21.49
C VAL A 405 -5.93 8.30 -21.78
N ARG A 406 -4.96 7.57 -22.33
CA ARG A 406 -4.98 6.11 -22.33
C ARG A 406 -4.06 5.59 -21.25
N TRP A 407 -4.59 4.86 -20.27
CA TRP A 407 -3.83 4.30 -19.16
C TRP A 407 -4.08 2.80 -19.07
N GLY A 408 -2.99 2.01 -19.12
CA GLY A 408 -3.11 0.56 -19.10
C GLY A 408 -3.98 -0.02 -20.22
N GLY A 409 -4.04 0.59 -21.39
CA GLY A 409 -4.88 0.12 -22.50
C GLY A 409 -6.34 0.58 -22.45
N TYR A 410 -6.78 1.25 -21.38
CA TYR A 410 -8.11 1.86 -21.28
C TYR A 410 -8.09 3.31 -21.71
N ASP A 411 -9.10 3.73 -22.46
CA ASP A 411 -9.38 5.13 -22.71
C ASP A 411 -10.10 5.70 -21.48
N CYS A 412 -9.45 6.65 -20.82
CA CYS A 412 -9.83 7.21 -19.53
C CYS A 412 -9.95 8.73 -19.62
N THR A 413 -10.87 9.31 -18.85
CA THR A 413 -10.91 10.74 -18.58
C THR A 413 -10.45 11.00 -17.15
N VAL A 414 -9.62 12.02 -16.91
CA VAL A 414 -9.32 12.48 -15.55
C VAL A 414 -10.62 13.03 -14.93
N ALA A 415 -11.21 12.29 -13.99
CA ALA A 415 -12.44 12.66 -13.28
C ALA A 415 -12.17 13.46 -12.00
N GLY A 416 -10.96 13.35 -11.45
CA GLY A 416 -10.54 14.08 -10.26
C GLY A 416 -9.02 14.13 -10.16
N ALA A 417 -8.49 15.19 -9.55
CA ALA A 417 -7.08 15.31 -9.25
C ALA A 417 -6.95 16.04 -7.91
N ASP A 418 -6.36 15.37 -6.93
CA ASP A 418 -6.12 15.90 -5.59
C ASP A 418 -4.62 15.73 -5.25
N PRO A 419 -4.14 16.12 -4.06
CA PRO A 419 -2.75 15.85 -3.71
C PRO A 419 -2.41 14.35 -3.72
N GLU A 420 -3.31 13.48 -3.31
CA GLU A 420 -3.07 12.05 -3.09
C GLU A 420 -2.89 11.29 -4.41
N GLY A 421 -3.62 11.66 -5.48
CA GLY A 421 -3.50 11.06 -6.80
C GLY A 421 -4.41 11.67 -7.86
N VAL A 422 -4.58 10.92 -8.95
CA VAL A 422 -5.47 11.25 -10.07
C VAL A 422 -6.56 10.18 -10.13
N THR A 423 -7.81 10.58 -10.10
CA THR A 423 -8.92 9.67 -10.38
C THR A 423 -9.15 9.64 -11.89
N LEU A 424 -8.87 8.49 -12.52
CA LEU A 424 -9.20 8.22 -13.93
C LEU A 424 -10.53 7.49 -14.01
N ALA A 425 -11.45 7.95 -14.85
CA ALA A 425 -12.70 7.26 -15.14
C ALA A 425 -12.64 6.57 -16.50
N ALA A 426 -12.97 5.29 -16.57
CA ALA A 426 -13.20 4.57 -17.82
C ALA A 426 -14.57 3.89 -17.77
N GLY A 427 -15.51 4.36 -18.59
CA GLY A 427 -16.88 3.86 -18.58
C GLY A 427 -17.59 4.06 -17.23
N ARG A 428 -17.95 2.97 -16.56
CA ARG A 428 -18.60 2.98 -15.22
C ARG A 428 -17.61 2.86 -14.06
N SER A 429 -16.33 2.66 -14.36
CA SER A 429 -15.30 2.42 -13.36
C SER A 429 -14.46 3.67 -13.15
N SER A 430 -14.05 3.91 -11.90
CA SER A 430 -13.08 4.93 -11.55
C SER A 430 -11.87 4.29 -10.86
N PHE A 431 -10.68 4.80 -11.18
CA PHE A 431 -9.40 4.27 -10.73
C PHE A 431 -8.61 5.39 -10.07
N ALA A 432 -8.11 5.15 -8.87
CA ALA A 432 -7.12 6.01 -8.26
C ALA A 432 -5.73 5.64 -8.81
N VAL A 433 -5.14 6.55 -9.57
CA VAL A 433 -3.85 6.39 -10.26
C VAL A 433 -2.85 7.41 -9.69
N PRO A 434 -1.65 7.00 -9.26
CA PRO A 434 -0.71 7.94 -8.68
C PRO A 434 -0.12 8.89 -9.72
N TYR A 435 0.20 10.12 -9.31
CA TYR A 435 1.13 10.97 -10.08
C TYR A 435 2.47 10.24 -10.28
N GLY A 436 3.05 10.40 -11.45
CA GLY A 436 4.17 9.58 -11.91
C GLY A 436 3.74 8.39 -12.78
N SER A 437 2.44 8.07 -12.83
CA SER A 437 1.94 7.02 -13.72
C SER A 437 2.13 7.42 -15.18
N VAL A 438 2.61 6.46 -15.96
CA VAL A 438 2.80 6.64 -17.40
C VAL A 438 1.46 6.44 -18.09
N VAL A 439 1.01 7.47 -18.78
CA VAL A 439 -0.20 7.49 -19.59
C VAL A 439 0.16 7.80 -21.04
N THR A 440 -0.75 7.54 -21.96
CA THR A 440 -0.62 7.94 -23.36
C THR A 440 -1.61 9.07 -23.64
N VAL A 441 -1.12 10.22 -24.09
CA VAL A 441 -1.93 11.38 -24.50
C VAL A 441 -1.58 11.70 -25.94
N ASP A 442 -2.59 11.77 -26.80
CA ASP A 442 -2.42 11.98 -28.25
C ASP A 442 -1.39 11.01 -28.89
N GLY A 443 -1.47 9.73 -28.51
CA GLY A 443 -0.55 8.68 -29.00
C GLY A 443 0.88 8.76 -28.45
N ARG A 444 1.18 9.65 -27.52
CA ARG A 444 2.52 9.80 -26.93
C ARG A 444 2.52 9.48 -25.44
N ARG A 445 3.51 8.68 -25.00
CA ARG A 445 3.72 8.42 -23.57
C ARG A 445 4.08 9.73 -22.84
N ARG A 446 3.41 9.95 -21.72
CA ARG A 446 3.53 11.10 -20.82
C ARG A 446 3.47 10.60 -19.39
N THR A 447 4.03 11.37 -18.48
CA THR A 447 3.95 11.08 -17.04
C THR A 447 2.90 11.99 -16.42
N LEU A 448 1.87 11.44 -15.76
CA LEU A 448 0.88 12.26 -15.06
C LEU A 448 1.57 13.04 -13.95
N ALA A 449 1.54 14.37 -14.05
CA ALA A 449 2.08 15.28 -13.06
C ALA A 449 0.94 15.98 -12.34
N ARG A 450 1.20 16.34 -11.07
CA ARG A 450 0.29 17.20 -10.29
C ARG A 450 -0.01 18.45 -11.08
N SER A 451 -1.24 18.93 -10.95
CA SER A 451 -1.60 20.29 -11.37
C SER A 451 -0.84 21.33 -10.56
N THR A 452 0.43 21.46 -10.89
CA THR A 452 1.40 22.37 -10.29
C THR A 452 2.38 22.79 -11.38
N GLY A 453 1.85 23.10 -12.57
CA GLY A 453 2.59 23.78 -13.63
C GLY A 453 2.97 25.20 -13.23
N SER A 454 3.94 25.34 -12.31
CA SER A 454 4.78 26.53 -12.08
C SER A 454 5.51 26.42 -10.73
N ALA A 455 4.83 25.95 -9.68
CA ALA A 455 5.33 26.10 -8.31
C ALA A 455 6.45 25.13 -7.90
N ARG A 456 6.57 23.91 -8.43
CA ARG A 456 7.59 22.93 -7.96
C ARG A 456 8.99 23.22 -8.52
N THR A 457 9.09 23.52 -9.81
CA THR A 457 10.35 23.93 -10.45
C THR A 457 10.71 25.35 -10.05
N ALA A 458 9.73 26.25 -9.90
CA ALA A 458 9.96 27.57 -9.31
C ALA A 458 10.30 27.49 -7.82
N ARG A 459 9.74 26.60 -6.99
CA ARG A 459 10.12 26.44 -5.58
C ARG A 459 11.45 25.74 -5.41
N ARG A 460 11.83 24.79 -6.27
CA ARG A 460 13.16 24.17 -6.22
C ARG A 460 14.24 25.15 -6.70
N ALA A 461 13.98 25.88 -7.79
CA ALA A 461 14.87 26.94 -8.27
C ALA A 461 14.88 28.15 -7.33
N ALA A 462 13.75 28.50 -6.70
CA ALA A 462 13.68 29.53 -5.67
C ALA A 462 14.29 29.06 -4.36
N ALA A 463 14.16 27.80 -3.93
CA ALA A 463 14.83 27.28 -2.73
C ALA A 463 16.35 27.17 -2.93
N GLU A 464 16.81 26.83 -4.14
CA GLU A 464 18.23 26.91 -4.49
C GLU A 464 18.72 28.39 -4.59
N ALA A 465 17.84 29.33 -4.95
CA ALA A 465 18.14 30.78 -4.95
C ALA A 465 17.92 31.48 -3.58
N ALA A 466 17.14 30.89 -2.67
CA ALA A 466 16.65 31.47 -1.41
C ALA A 466 17.12 30.70 -0.16
N LEU A 467 18.17 29.90 -0.27
CA LEU A 467 18.94 29.42 0.89
C LEU A 467 19.48 30.57 1.77
N GLY A 468 19.41 31.82 1.29
CA GLY A 468 19.67 33.04 2.05
C GLY A 468 18.45 33.73 2.68
N ASP A 469 17.24 33.17 2.54
CA ASP A 469 15.96 33.74 3.02
C ASP A 469 15.25 32.77 4.01
N ALA A 470 16.02 31.88 4.63
CA ALA A 470 15.50 31.00 5.67
C ALA A 470 15.20 31.83 6.93
N ASP A 471 14.00 31.64 7.49
CA ASP A 471 13.63 32.27 8.74
C ASP A 471 14.60 31.86 9.86
N GLU A 472 15.38 32.81 10.38
CA GLU A 472 16.45 32.54 11.35
C GLU A 472 15.92 31.97 12.67
N ASP A 473 14.71 32.36 13.07
CA ASP A 473 14.08 31.87 14.29
C ASP A 473 13.65 30.42 14.11
N VAL A 474 13.07 30.08 12.95
CA VAL A 474 12.72 28.69 12.60
C VAL A 474 13.97 27.83 12.45
N VAL A 475 15.04 28.32 11.82
CA VAL A 475 16.34 27.59 11.72
C VAL A 475 16.91 27.31 13.11
N THR A 476 16.87 28.31 14.00
CA THR A 476 17.38 28.18 15.37
C THR A 476 16.58 27.15 16.16
N ALA A 477 15.25 27.21 16.09
CA ALA A 477 14.37 26.24 16.73
C ALA A 477 14.56 24.82 16.20
N LEU A 478 14.68 24.66 14.88
CA LEU A 478 14.94 23.37 14.24
C LEU A 478 16.31 22.79 14.62
N LYS A 479 17.36 23.62 14.74
CA LYS A 479 18.68 23.18 15.21
C LYS A 479 18.64 22.71 16.67
N ALA A 480 17.91 23.43 17.53
CA ALA A 480 17.71 23.06 18.93
C ALA A 480 16.97 21.71 19.05
N TRP A 481 15.83 21.57 18.37
CA TRP A 481 15.08 20.31 18.29
C TRP A 481 15.95 19.16 17.79
N ARG A 482 16.69 19.37 16.68
CA ARG A 482 17.55 18.33 16.11
C ARG A 482 18.61 17.85 17.09
N LEU A 483 19.21 18.75 17.87
CA LEU A 483 20.24 18.40 18.84
C LEU A 483 19.67 17.57 20.00
N GLU A 484 18.50 17.95 20.49
CA GLU A 484 17.77 17.20 21.52
C GLU A 484 17.40 15.80 21.01
N ARG A 485 16.82 15.73 19.80
CA ARG A 485 16.41 14.47 19.19
C ARG A 485 17.58 13.53 18.93
N ALA A 486 18.69 14.06 18.42
CA ALA A 486 19.92 13.32 18.18
C ALA A 486 20.49 12.69 19.47
N ARG A 487 20.46 13.42 20.59
CA ARG A 487 20.86 12.90 21.90
C ARG A 487 19.92 11.79 22.36
N GLY A 488 18.60 11.99 22.24
CA GLY A 488 17.60 10.99 22.62
C GLY A 488 17.70 9.71 21.79
N ASP A 489 17.99 9.83 20.50
CA ASP A 489 18.14 8.71 19.58
C ASP A 489 19.54 8.05 19.61
N GLY A 490 20.51 8.64 20.31
CA GLY A 490 21.89 8.14 20.36
C GLY A 490 22.63 8.21 19.03
N VAL A 491 22.26 9.15 18.15
CA VAL A 491 22.84 9.30 16.80
C VAL A 491 23.41 10.71 16.60
N PRO A 492 24.39 10.92 15.69
CA PRO A 492 24.84 12.27 15.34
C PRO A 492 23.71 13.14 14.74
N ALA A 493 23.72 14.45 15.01
CA ALA A 493 22.65 15.36 14.61
C ALA A 493 22.34 15.37 13.10
N TYR A 494 23.37 15.27 12.25
CA TYR A 494 23.18 15.23 10.79
C TYR A 494 22.45 13.98 10.30
N VAL A 495 22.42 12.89 11.09
CA VAL A 495 21.67 11.66 10.79
C VAL A 495 20.17 11.90 10.94
N VAL A 496 19.77 12.68 11.94
CA VAL A 496 18.38 13.14 12.10
C VAL A 496 18.00 14.01 10.89
N MET A 497 18.71 15.13 10.70
CA MET A 497 18.48 16.03 9.57
C MET A 497 19.73 16.87 9.27
N ASN A 498 20.15 16.99 8.02
CA ASN A 498 21.32 17.81 7.68
C ASN A 498 20.94 19.30 7.65
N ASP A 499 21.95 20.19 7.72
CA ASP A 499 21.72 21.65 7.79
C ASP A 499 21.03 22.20 6.54
N ARG A 500 21.30 21.64 5.35
CA ARG A 500 20.63 22.04 4.11
C ARG A 500 19.13 21.76 4.18
N THR A 501 18.74 20.58 4.67
CA THR A 501 17.34 20.21 4.85
C THR A 501 16.67 21.11 5.89
N LEU A 502 17.35 21.45 7.01
CA LEU A 502 16.80 22.39 7.99
C LEU A 502 16.53 23.78 7.39
N ALA A 503 17.48 24.30 6.62
CA ALA A 503 17.32 25.58 5.94
C ALA A 503 16.14 25.54 4.96
N GLU A 504 16.00 24.47 4.18
CA GLU A 504 14.90 24.31 3.24
C GLU A 504 13.53 24.21 3.94
N VAL A 505 13.45 23.53 5.09
CA VAL A 505 12.23 23.52 5.93
C VAL A 505 11.91 24.94 6.44
N ALA A 506 12.91 25.68 6.90
CA ALA A 506 12.73 27.05 7.39
C ALA A 506 12.35 28.05 6.28
N THR A 507 12.76 27.80 5.04
CA THR A 507 12.34 28.60 3.87
C THR A 507 10.93 28.23 3.41
N THR A 508 10.59 26.93 3.38
CA THR A 508 9.31 26.46 2.82
C THR A 508 8.14 26.49 3.81
N LEU A 509 8.42 26.54 5.11
CA LEU A 509 7.46 26.57 6.22
C LEU A 509 6.30 25.57 6.05
N PRO A 510 6.60 24.27 5.89
CA PRO A 510 5.61 23.23 5.60
C PRO A 510 4.52 23.19 6.68
N ARG A 511 3.27 22.92 6.27
CA ARG A 511 2.11 22.85 7.18
C ARG A 511 1.60 21.42 7.36
N THR A 512 1.90 20.56 6.39
CA THR A 512 1.44 19.17 6.35
C THR A 512 2.63 18.22 6.15
N LEU A 513 2.42 16.93 6.45
CA LEU A 513 3.43 15.90 6.15
C LEU A 513 3.70 15.81 4.64
N ASP A 514 2.69 16.09 3.81
CA ASP A 514 2.81 16.17 2.35
C ASP A 514 3.74 17.31 1.91
N ASP A 515 3.63 18.49 2.54
CA ASP A 515 4.55 19.60 2.28
C ASP A 515 5.98 19.23 2.67
N LEU A 516 6.13 18.56 3.82
CA LEU A 516 7.42 18.18 4.38
C LEU A 516 8.11 17.09 3.54
N LEU A 517 7.35 16.16 2.96
CA LEU A 517 7.85 15.18 1.99
C LEU A 517 8.42 15.84 0.73
N GLY A 518 7.98 17.06 0.41
CA GLY A 518 8.52 17.85 -0.69
C GLY A 518 9.91 18.43 -0.46
N VAL A 519 10.43 18.40 0.78
CA VAL A 519 11.73 19.00 1.18
C VAL A 519 12.88 18.03 0.92
N SER A 520 13.95 18.52 0.28
CA SER A 520 15.13 17.71 -0.04
C SER A 520 15.80 17.11 1.20
N GLY A 521 16.04 15.80 1.16
CA GLY A 521 16.66 15.05 2.25
C GLY A 521 15.68 14.52 3.30
N ILE A 522 14.37 14.78 3.14
CA ILE A 522 13.30 14.14 3.91
C ILE A 522 12.76 12.96 3.10
N GLY A 523 13.32 11.79 3.35
CA GLY A 523 12.80 10.53 2.84
C GLY A 523 11.71 9.94 3.75
N PRO A 524 11.08 8.83 3.32
CA PRO A 524 9.94 8.23 4.02
C PRO A 524 10.22 7.90 5.48
N SER A 525 11.38 7.29 5.76
CA SER A 525 11.78 6.91 7.13
C SER A 525 11.98 8.12 8.04
N LYS A 526 12.42 9.27 7.50
CA LYS A 526 12.57 10.50 8.28
C LYS A 526 11.22 11.18 8.48
N LEU A 527 10.35 11.16 7.46
CA LEU A 527 8.99 11.68 7.56
C LEU A 527 8.21 10.91 8.64
N GLU A 528 8.28 9.59 8.64
CA GLU A 528 7.61 8.74 9.62
C GLU A 528 8.11 8.99 11.04
N ARG A 529 9.43 9.10 11.22
CA ARG A 529 10.06 9.20 12.54
C ARG A 529 10.02 10.61 13.14
N TYR A 530 10.15 11.64 12.29
CA TYR A 530 10.38 13.02 12.74
C TYR A 530 9.35 14.02 12.20
N GLY A 531 8.50 13.62 11.25
CA GLY A 531 7.66 14.56 10.50
C GLY A 531 6.76 15.42 11.38
N ASP A 532 6.02 14.81 12.30
CA ASP A 532 5.12 15.55 13.20
C ASP A 532 5.88 16.51 14.12
N GLU A 533 7.09 16.13 14.55
CA GLU A 533 7.91 16.94 15.43
C GLU A 533 8.46 18.16 14.71
N VAL A 534 8.91 17.97 13.47
CA VAL A 534 9.35 19.07 12.61
C VAL A 534 8.18 20.02 12.31
N LEU A 535 6.99 19.50 12.00
CA LEU A 535 5.81 20.33 11.78
C LEU A 535 5.41 21.09 13.04
N ALA A 536 5.51 20.47 14.22
CA ALA A 536 5.24 21.15 15.50
C ALA A 536 6.24 22.29 15.77
N VAL A 537 7.54 22.08 15.49
CA VAL A 537 8.56 23.13 15.63
C VAL A 537 8.28 24.28 14.66
N VAL A 538 7.97 23.99 13.40
CA VAL A 538 7.67 25.02 12.39
C VAL A 538 6.39 25.78 12.77
N ASP A 539 5.35 25.09 13.23
CA ASP A 539 4.07 25.73 13.61
C ASP A 539 4.23 26.65 14.84
N GLY A 540 5.03 26.25 15.82
CA GLY A 540 5.24 27.00 17.07
C GLY A 540 6.10 28.26 16.94
N VAL A 541 6.90 28.37 15.87
CA VAL A 541 7.80 29.53 15.64
C VAL A 541 7.42 30.27 14.35
N ARG A 542 6.29 29.90 13.73
CA ARG A 542 5.84 30.52 12.48
C ARG A 542 5.55 32.01 12.70
N PRO A 543 6.13 32.92 11.90
CA PRO A 543 5.75 34.34 11.95
C PRO A 543 4.25 34.51 11.61
N ALA A 544 3.60 35.44 12.31
CA ALA A 544 2.16 35.67 12.27
C ALA A 544 1.63 36.12 10.90
#